data_AF-A0A413SAX9-F1
#
_entry.id   AF-A0A413SAX9-F1
#
_cell.length_a   1.000
_cell.length_b   1.000
_cell.length_c   1.000
_cell.angle_alpha   90.00
_cell.angle_beta   90.00
_cell.angle_gamma   90.00
#
_symmetry.space_group_name_H-M   'P 1'
#
loop_
_entity.id
_entity.type
_entity.pdbx_description
1 polymer ?
#
loop_
_entity_poly.entity_id
_entity_poly.type
_entity_poly.pdbx_seq_one_letter_code
_entity_poly.pdbx_strand_id
1 'polypeptide(L)'
;MLQKETGIYVTLRMAKALAENYAIMRAYNYIDATIYNIPWFLIYSYNGFPLYHMIIRKNTTLYRHLRQLGLDLKDSKVKGHAYVENGEGYVLTATNYRYVVDGNDNLNEWLDFSIIRPDDTVTDTLLYVPVDRFSVSVDSYHFGNLINYQNWKPRQNVLDIAKRYMNP
;
A
#
# COMPACT_ATOMS: atom_id res chain seq x y z
N MET A 1 -6.71 0.73 8.37
CA MET A 1 -7.27 0.62 7.01
C MET A 1 -6.28 0.01 6.04
N LEU A 2 -5.29 0.76 5.51
CA LEU A 2 -4.28 0.26 4.55
C LEU A 2 -3.77 -1.15 4.87
N GLN A 3 -3.31 -1.37 6.11
CA GLN A 3 -2.77 -2.67 6.53
C GLN A 3 -3.80 -3.81 6.55
N LYS A 4 -5.07 -3.52 6.83
CA LYS A 4 -6.13 -4.51 6.96
C LYS A 4 -6.49 -5.11 5.60
N GLU A 5 -6.63 -4.26 4.59
CA GLU A 5 -7.10 -4.65 3.25
C GLU A 5 -5.95 -5.10 2.36
N THR A 6 -4.86 -4.33 2.30
CA THR A 6 -3.69 -4.69 1.47
C THR A 6 -2.86 -5.83 2.07
N GLY A 7 -2.96 -6.03 3.39
CA GLY A 7 -2.07 -6.94 4.12
C GLY A 7 -0.66 -6.40 4.35
N ILE A 8 -0.32 -5.22 3.84
CA ILE A 8 0.99 -4.59 4.02
C ILE A 8 1.09 -4.10 5.47
N TYR A 9 2.12 -4.51 6.20
CA TYR A 9 2.39 -3.94 7.52
C TYR A 9 3.11 -2.59 7.36
N VAL A 10 2.41 -1.50 7.64
CA VAL A 10 2.90 -0.13 7.51
C VAL A 10 3.80 0.19 8.71
N THR A 11 5.10 0.17 8.47
CA THR A 11 6.12 0.63 9.43
C THR A 11 6.12 2.15 9.57
N LEU A 12 6.77 2.68 10.61
CA LEU A 12 6.94 4.14 10.75
C LEU A 12 7.73 4.76 9.61
N ARG A 13 8.70 4.02 9.05
CA ARG A 13 9.46 4.46 7.88
C ARG A 13 8.54 4.60 6.65
N MET A 14 7.67 3.61 6.43
CA MET A 14 6.69 3.67 5.34
C MET A 14 5.68 4.79 5.55
N ALA A 15 5.16 4.96 6.77
CA ALA A 15 4.25 6.06 7.10
C ALA A 15 4.88 7.43 6.82
N LYS A 16 6.16 7.61 7.19
CA LYS A 16 6.91 8.83 6.89
C LYS A 16 7.08 9.05 5.39
N ALA A 17 7.48 8.02 4.64
CA ALA A 17 7.66 8.12 3.19
C ALA A 17 6.34 8.46 2.47
N LEU A 18 5.23 7.87 2.89
CA LEU A 18 3.90 8.19 2.37
C LEU A 18 3.50 9.64 2.67
N ALA A 19 3.72 10.11 3.90
CA ALA A 19 3.39 11.49 4.29
C ALA A 19 4.27 12.53 3.57
N GLU A 20 5.55 12.25 3.42
CA GLU A 20 6.49 13.08 2.67
C GLU A 20 6.13 13.15 1.19
N ASN A 21 5.83 12.00 0.57
CA ASN A 21 5.41 11.96 -0.84
C ASN A 21 4.09 12.72 -1.05
N TYR A 22 3.12 12.59 -0.13
CA TYR A 22 1.87 13.35 -0.18
C TYR A 22 2.09 14.86 -0.30
N ALA A 23 3.01 15.40 0.49
CA ALA A 23 3.36 16.81 0.47
C ALA A 23 4.09 17.20 -0.84
N ILE A 24 5.10 16.43 -1.23
CA ILE A 24 5.94 16.69 -2.41
C ILE A 24 5.12 16.65 -3.70
N MET A 25 4.29 15.61 -3.86
CA MET A 25 3.48 15.39 -5.06
C MET A 25 2.23 16.29 -5.08
N ARG A 26 2.02 17.12 -4.04
CA ARG A 26 0.80 17.89 -3.83
C ARG A 26 -0.44 17.03 -4.01
N ALA A 27 -0.43 15.81 -3.46
CA ALA A 27 -1.52 14.86 -3.61
C ALA A 27 -2.84 15.37 -3.00
N TYR A 28 -2.77 16.38 -2.11
CA TYR A 28 -3.93 17.15 -1.65
C TYR A 28 -4.68 17.91 -2.76
N ASN A 29 -4.05 18.17 -3.92
CA ASN A 29 -4.67 18.81 -5.08
C ASN A 29 -5.26 17.80 -6.07
N TYR A 30 -5.27 16.51 -5.75
CA TYR A 30 -5.84 15.52 -6.65
C TYR A 30 -7.36 15.69 -6.72
N ILE A 31 -7.89 15.90 -7.92
CA ILE A 31 -9.26 16.43 -8.13
C ILE A 31 -10.36 15.49 -7.59
N ASP A 32 -10.07 14.19 -7.52
CA ASP A 32 -11.00 13.17 -7.03
C ASP A 32 -10.65 12.65 -5.62
N ALA A 33 -9.70 13.31 -4.92
CA ALA A 33 -9.35 12.92 -3.56
C ALA A 33 -10.44 13.40 -2.57
N THR A 34 -11.08 12.43 -1.93
CA THR A 34 -12.02 12.62 -0.82
C THR A 34 -11.43 12.00 0.44
N ILE A 35 -11.94 12.37 1.62
CA ILE A 35 -11.48 11.77 2.88
C ILE A 35 -11.59 10.23 2.89
N TYR A 36 -12.52 9.67 2.10
CA TYR A 36 -12.76 8.24 1.99
C TYR A 36 -11.66 7.51 1.20
N ASN A 37 -11.00 8.18 0.25
CA ASN A 37 -10.04 7.54 -0.65
C ASN A 37 -8.59 8.06 -0.53
N ILE A 38 -8.35 9.10 0.29
CA ILE A 38 -7.00 9.67 0.52
C ILE A 38 -5.93 8.60 0.77
N PRO A 39 -6.11 7.59 1.64
CA PRO A 39 -5.03 6.64 1.90
C PRO A 39 -4.71 5.74 0.71
N TRP A 40 -5.69 5.49 -0.15
CA TRP A 40 -5.46 4.76 -1.41
C TRP A 40 -4.63 5.62 -2.35
N PHE A 41 -4.95 6.91 -2.44
CA PHE A 41 -4.14 7.89 -3.17
C PHE A 41 -2.72 8.03 -2.62
N LEU A 42 -2.51 7.93 -1.30
CA LEU A 42 -1.17 7.95 -0.71
C LEU A 42 -0.31 6.79 -1.24
N ILE A 43 -0.87 5.59 -1.30
CA ILE A 43 -0.14 4.42 -1.82
C ILE A 43 0.05 4.56 -3.34
N TYR A 44 -0.99 4.99 -4.06
CA TYR A 44 -0.94 5.15 -5.52
C TYR A 44 0.06 6.23 -5.98
N SER A 45 0.20 7.32 -5.22
CA SER A 45 1.13 8.41 -5.53
C SER A 45 2.60 8.07 -5.20
N TYR A 46 2.85 6.94 -4.55
CA TYR A 46 4.19 6.53 -4.16
C TYR A 46 4.85 5.66 -5.24
N ASN A 47 6.12 5.91 -5.54
CA ASN A 47 6.89 5.23 -6.59
C ASN A 47 7.20 3.74 -6.31
N GLY A 48 6.57 3.16 -5.29
CA GLY A 48 6.67 1.75 -4.96
C GLY A 48 7.55 1.45 -3.75
N PHE A 49 7.21 0.36 -3.08
CA PHE A 49 7.90 -0.12 -1.89
C PHE A 49 8.84 -1.27 -2.24
N PRO A 50 10.13 -1.21 -1.86
CA PRO A 50 11.02 -2.36 -1.96
C PRO A 50 10.43 -3.56 -1.21
N LEU A 51 10.46 -4.74 -1.83
CA LEU A 51 9.96 -5.95 -1.20
C LEU A 51 10.89 -6.47 -0.10
N TYR A 52 12.19 -6.16 -0.16
CA TYR A 52 13.18 -6.60 0.84
C TYR A 52 12.76 -6.20 2.26
N HIS A 53 12.63 -7.19 3.15
CA HIS A 53 12.10 -7.06 4.51
C HIS A 53 10.72 -6.40 4.64
N MET A 54 9.96 -6.29 3.55
CA MET A 54 8.56 -5.91 3.66
C MET A 54 7.84 -6.97 4.49
N ILE A 55 7.05 -6.52 5.47
CA ILE A 55 6.25 -7.39 6.32
C ILE A 55 4.83 -7.43 5.75
N ILE A 56 4.31 -8.63 5.53
CA ILE A 56 2.99 -8.87 4.93
C ILE A 56 2.21 -9.85 5.81
N ARG A 57 0.92 -9.56 6.01
CA ARG A 57 0.00 -10.45 6.71
C ARG A 57 -0.20 -11.74 5.90
N LYS A 58 -0.04 -12.89 6.55
CA LYS A 58 -0.25 -14.20 5.93
C LYS A 58 -1.67 -14.34 5.38
N ASN A 59 -1.83 -15.16 4.35
CA ASN A 59 -3.12 -15.50 3.71
C ASN A 59 -3.86 -14.30 3.08
N THR A 60 -3.19 -13.17 2.86
CA THR A 60 -3.71 -12.06 2.06
C THR A 60 -3.44 -12.27 0.57
N THR A 61 -4.08 -11.48 -0.30
CA THR A 61 -3.83 -11.54 -1.75
C THR A 61 -2.35 -11.29 -2.06
N LEU A 62 -1.77 -10.20 -1.55
CA LEU A 62 -0.34 -9.90 -1.73
C LEU A 62 0.54 -11.07 -1.26
N TYR A 63 0.27 -11.67 -0.10
CA TYR A 63 1.04 -12.82 0.38
C TYR A 63 1.02 -14.01 -0.59
N ARG A 64 -0.13 -14.31 -1.21
CA ARG A 64 -0.26 -15.40 -2.18
C ARG A 64 0.54 -15.13 -3.46
N HIS A 65 0.47 -13.90 -3.98
CA HIS A 65 1.22 -13.48 -5.16
C HIS A 65 2.74 -13.54 -4.93
N LEU A 66 3.22 -13.06 -3.78
CA LEU A 66 4.64 -13.18 -3.40
C LEU A 66 5.11 -14.63 -3.32
N ARG A 67 4.27 -15.54 -2.80
CA ARG A 67 4.57 -16.99 -2.77
C ARG A 67 4.60 -17.61 -4.16
N GLN A 68 3.68 -17.22 -5.04
CA GLN A 68 3.61 -17.73 -6.42
C GLN A 68 4.82 -17.31 -7.25
N LEU A 69 5.35 -16.11 -6.99
CA LEU A 69 6.62 -15.63 -7.56
C LEU A 69 7.87 -16.36 -7.02
N GLY A 70 7.72 -17.25 -6.04
CA GLY A 70 8.84 -18.00 -5.48
C GLY A 70 9.72 -17.20 -4.51
N LEU A 71 9.28 -16.02 -4.06
CA LEU A 71 10.03 -15.22 -3.10
C LEU A 71 10.09 -15.91 -1.73
N ASP A 72 11.26 -15.85 -1.08
CA ASP A 72 11.45 -16.46 0.23
C ASP A 72 10.75 -15.65 1.33
N LEU A 73 9.66 -16.21 1.86
CA LEU A 73 8.89 -15.61 2.94
C LEU A 73 9.16 -16.33 4.26
N LYS A 74 9.74 -15.61 5.23
CA LYS A 74 10.00 -16.10 6.59
C LYS A 74 9.03 -15.53 7.60
N ASP A 75 8.92 -16.19 8.75
CA ASP A 75 8.08 -15.72 9.83
C ASP A 75 8.58 -14.39 10.41
N SER A 76 7.66 -13.42 10.52
CA SER A 76 7.94 -12.14 11.15
C SER A 76 7.76 -12.24 12.67
N LYS A 77 8.41 -11.32 13.39
CA LYS A 77 8.14 -11.08 14.82
C LYS A 77 6.70 -10.61 15.07
N VAL A 78 6.04 -10.06 14.05
CA VAL A 78 4.62 -9.69 14.13
C VAL A 78 3.77 -10.93 13.89
N LYS A 79 3.04 -11.37 14.93
CA LYS A 79 2.19 -12.58 14.87
C LYS A 79 1.27 -12.55 13.64
N GLY A 80 1.21 -13.67 12.92
CA GLY A 80 0.38 -13.82 11.72
C GLY A 80 0.91 -13.11 10.48
N HIS A 81 2.14 -12.59 10.52
CA HIS A 81 2.81 -11.97 9.38
C HIS A 81 4.06 -12.74 8.99
N ALA A 82 4.48 -12.54 7.74
CA ALA A 82 5.75 -12.99 7.19
C ALA A 82 6.54 -11.76 6.70
N TYR A 83 7.84 -11.91 6.48
CA TYR A 83 8.64 -10.92 5.77
C TYR A 83 9.34 -11.55 4.56
N VAL A 84 9.59 -10.76 3.53
CA VAL A 84 10.39 -11.19 2.38
C VAL A 84 11.87 -11.13 2.78
N GLU A 85 12.55 -12.28 2.82
CA GLU A 85 13.94 -12.36 3.27
C GLU A 85 14.90 -11.80 2.24
N ASN A 86 14.78 -12.18 0.97
CA ASN A 86 15.49 -11.55 -0.14
C ASN A 86 14.47 -11.00 -1.13
N GLY A 87 14.51 -9.69 -1.36
CA GLY A 87 13.62 -9.04 -2.31
C GLY A 87 14.14 -9.07 -3.74
N GLU A 88 15.41 -9.45 -3.99
CA GLU A 88 16.03 -9.47 -5.33
C GLU A 88 15.86 -8.16 -6.13
N GLY A 89 15.77 -7.03 -5.43
CA GLY A 89 15.49 -5.72 -6.03
C GLY A 89 14.03 -5.50 -6.46
N TYR A 90 13.12 -6.44 -6.21
CA TYR A 90 11.71 -6.33 -6.55
C TYR A 90 11.05 -5.20 -5.77
N VAL A 91 10.11 -4.53 -6.42
CA VAL A 91 9.34 -3.41 -5.90
C VAL A 91 7.85 -3.69 -6.09
N LEU A 92 7.07 -3.42 -5.05
CA LEU A 92 5.61 -3.39 -5.11
C LEU A 92 5.15 -1.98 -5.43
N THR A 93 4.46 -1.80 -6.54
CA THR A 93 3.88 -0.52 -6.95
C THR A 93 2.37 -0.62 -6.92
N ALA A 94 1.69 0.38 -6.36
CA ALA A 94 0.28 0.57 -6.70
C ALA A 94 0.23 1.30 -8.04
N THR A 95 -0.65 0.82 -8.90
CA THR A 95 -0.70 1.21 -10.31
C THR A 95 -2.01 1.83 -10.72
N ASN A 96 -3.07 1.58 -9.95
CA ASN A 96 -4.34 2.25 -10.15
C ASN A 96 -5.23 2.14 -8.92
N TYR A 97 -6.10 3.12 -8.74
CA TYR A 97 -7.26 3.05 -7.87
C TYR A 97 -8.51 3.11 -8.73
N ARG A 98 -9.40 2.13 -8.59
CA ARG A 98 -10.63 2.02 -9.38
C ARG A 98 -11.84 1.91 -8.48
N TYR A 99 -12.94 2.49 -8.93
CA TYR A 99 -14.22 2.39 -8.28
C TYR A 99 -15.33 2.18 -9.31
N VAL A 100 -16.39 1.47 -8.91
CA VAL A 100 -17.60 1.25 -9.70
C VAL A 100 -18.80 1.31 -8.76
N VAL A 101 -19.85 2.01 -9.18
CA VAL A 101 -21.17 1.94 -8.55
C VAL A 101 -21.97 0.87 -9.29
N ASP A 102 -22.43 -0.16 -8.58
CA ASP A 102 -23.23 -1.23 -9.18
C ASP A 102 -24.69 -0.80 -9.40
N GLY A 103 -25.50 -1.69 -10.02
CA GLY A 103 -26.92 -1.41 -10.28
C GLY A 103 -27.80 -1.27 -9.04
N ASN A 104 -27.26 -1.48 -7.84
CA ASN A 104 -27.93 -1.32 -6.55
C ASN A 104 -27.35 -0.14 -5.73
N ASP A 105 -26.64 0.79 -6.39
CA ASP A 105 -25.98 1.94 -5.76
C ASP A 105 -24.89 1.60 -4.74
N ASN A 106 -24.34 0.39 -4.75
CA ASN A 106 -23.20 0.06 -3.89
C ASN A 106 -21.89 0.54 -4.54
N LEU A 107 -21.10 1.30 -3.80
CA LEU A 107 -19.75 1.66 -4.17
C LEU A 107 -18.82 0.46 -3.94
N ASN A 108 -18.13 0.02 -4.99
CA ASN A 108 -17.13 -1.04 -4.95
C ASN A 108 -15.79 -0.48 -5.40
N GLU A 109 -14.74 -0.73 -4.63
CA GLU A 109 -13.42 -0.13 -4.85
C GLU A 109 -12.28 -1.15 -4.82
N TRP A 110 -11.25 -0.88 -5.62
CA TRP A 110 -10.08 -1.71 -5.77
C TRP A 110 -8.80 -0.89 -5.90
N LEU A 111 -7.71 -1.45 -5.36
CA LEU A 111 -6.35 -0.99 -5.57
C LEU A 111 -5.60 -2.04 -6.40
N ASP A 112 -5.11 -1.62 -7.56
CA ASP A 112 -4.35 -2.48 -8.46
C ASP A 112 -2.86 -2.33 -8.17
N PHE A 113 -2.15 -3.45 -8.08
CA PHE A 113 -0.73 -3.53 -7.82
C PHE A 113 0.01 -4.19 -8.98
N SER A 114 1.24 -3.75 -9.21
CA SER A 114 2.23 -4.47 -10.00
C SER A 114 3.46 -4.77 -9.13
N ILE A 115 3.93 -6.01 -9.22
CA ILE A 115 5.27 -6.37 -8.75
C ILE A 115 6.20 -6.25 -9.94
N ILE A 116 7.25 -5.45 -9.77
CA ILE A 116 8.26 -5.20 -10.79
C ILE A 116 9.63 -5.64 -10.26
N ARG A 117 10.53 -6.05 -11.14
CA ARG A 117 11.92 -6.40 -10.80
C ARG A 117 12.91 -5.71 -11.72
N PRO A 118 14.18 -5.54 -11.34
CA PRO A 118 15.22 -5.07 -12.25
C PRO A 118 15.28 -5.95 -13.49
N ASP A 119 15.39 -5.33 -14.66
CA ASP A 119 15.58 -6.02 -15.93
C ASP A 119 17.02 -6.53 -16.02
N ASP A 120 17.19 -7.84 -16.00
CA ASP A 120 18.49 -8.51 -16.08
C ASP A 120 19.07 -8.50 -17.49
N THR A 121 18.31 -8.08 -18.50
CA THR A 121 18.75 -7.97 -19.90
C THR A 121 19.43 -6.65 -20.22
N VAL A 122 19.38 -5.67 -19.30
CA VAL A 122 19.96 -4.32 -19.50
C VAL A 122 20.99 -4.04 -18.41
N THR A 123 22.27 -3.93 -18.81
CA THR A 123 23.40 -3.81 -17.86
C THR A 123 23.71 -2.36 -17.48
N ASP A 124 23.41 -1.41 -18.37
CA ASP A 124 23.93 -0.03 -18.27
C ASP A 124 22.84 0.98 -17.87
N THR A 125 21.62 0.51 -17.61
CA THR A 125 20.49 1.35 -17.17
C THR A 125 19.57 0.53 -16.28
N LEU A 126 19.19 1.09 -15.12
CA LEU A 126 18.24 0.43 -14.23
C LEU A 126 16.83 0.54 -14.80
N LEU A 127 16.41 -0.48 -15.55
CA LEU A 127 15.03 -0.65 -15.99
C LEU A 127 14.32 -1.68 -15.12
N TYR A 128 13.00 -1.58 -15.06
CA TYR A 128 12.16 -2.50 -14.31
C TYR A 128 11.12 -3.11 -15.24
N VAL A 129 10.91 -4.42 -15.10
CA VAL A 129 9.88 -5.17 -15.85
C VAL A 129 8.80 -5.69 -14.90
N PRO A 130 7.51 -5.63 -15.29
CA PRO A 130 6.43 -6.21 -14.50
C PRO A 130 6.48 -7.73 -14.57
N VAL A 131 6.36 -8.38 -13.41
CA VAL A 131 6.35 -9.85 -13.28
C VAL A 131 5.04 -10.40 -12.73
N ASP A 132 4.25 -9.56 -12.07
CA ASP A 132 2.92 -9.93 -11.58
C ASP A 132 2.02 -8.70 -11.43
N ARG A 133 0.72 -8.91 -11.55
CA ARG A 133 -0.32 -7.89 -11.40
C ARG A 133 -1.54 -8.46 -10.72
N PHE A 134 -2.07 -7.74 -9.75
CA PHE A 134 -3.25 -8.17 -9.00
C PHE A 134 -4.01 -7.00 -8.40
N SER A 135 -5.26 -7.26 -8.02
CA SER A 135 -6.13 -6.26 -7.39
C SER A 135 -6.49 -6.67 -5.97
N VAL A 136 -6.60 -5.69 -5.10
CA VAL A 136 -7.13 -5.84 -3.74
C VAL A 136 -8.40 -5.01 -3.63
N SER A 137 -9.50 -5.64 -3.22
CA SER A 137 -10.73 -4.92 -2.89
C SER A 137 -10.55 -4.15 -1.58
N VAL A 138 -11.00 -2.90 -1.57
CA VAL A 138 -10.94 -2.01 -0.41
C VAL A 138 -12.35 -1.71 0.11
N ASP A 139 -12.46 -1.46 1.42
CA ASP A 139 -13.73 -1.20 2.07
C ASP A 139 -14.15 0.25 1.84
N SER A 140 -15.10 0.45 0.92
CA SER A 140 -15.53 1.76 0.44
C SER A 140 -16.19 2.65 1.49
N TYR A 141 -16.72 2.04 2.56
CA TYR A 141 -17.40 2.77 3.63
C TYR A 141 -16.57 2.78 4.91
N HIS A 142 -15.32 2.29 4.87
CA HIS A 142 -14.50 2.11 6.07
C HIS A 142 -14.32 3.40 6.88
N PHE A 143 -14.12 4.53 6.20
CA PHE A 143 -13.97 5.83 6.85
C PHE A 143 -15.27 6.35 7.46
N GLY A 144 -16.40 6.18 6.76
CA GLY A 144 -17.72 6.48 7.33
C GLY A 144 -17.97 5.67 8.60
N ASN A 145 -17.55 4.40 8.60
CA ASN A 145 -17.61 3.52 9.77
C ASN A 145 -16.64 3.95 10.88
N LEU A 146 -15.49 4.53 10.55
CA LEU A 146 -14.47 4.99 11.50
C LEU A 146 -14.86 6.28 12.24
N ILE A 147 -15.66 7.18 11.64
CA ILE A 147 -16.15 8.40 12.32
C ILE A 147 -16.87 8.04 13.62
N ASN A 148 -17.53 6.88 13.67
CA ASN A 148 -18.25 6.39 14.84
C ASN A 148 -17.45 5.38 15.69
N TYR A 149 -16.17 5.13 15.37
CA TYR A 149 -15.37 4.10 16.02
C TYR A 149 -14.82 4.57 17.38
N GLN A 150 -15.51 4.19 18.45
CA GLN A 150 -15.20 4.63 19.82
C GLN A 150 -13.90 4.05 20.41
N ASN A 151 -13.39 2.93 19.87
CA ASN A 151 -12.21 2.24 20.40
C ASN A 151 -10.91 2.63 19.67
N TRP A 152 -10.88 3.81 19.04
CA TRP A 152 -9.68 4.26 18.35
C TRP A 152 -8.57 4.61 19.35
N LYS A 153 -7.44 3.90 19.26
CA LYS A 153 -6.22 4.21 20.01
C LYS A 153 -5.20 4.84 19.07
N PRO A 154 -5.00 6.17 19.10
CA PRO A 154 -4.02 6.81 18.24
C PRO A 154 -2.60 6.35 18.58
N ARG A 155 -1.76 6.22 17.56
CA ARG A 155 -0.32 5.99 17.74
C ARG A 155 0.36 7.35 17.62
N GLN A 156 0.84 7.91 18.74
CA GLN A 156 1.34 9.28 18.79
C GLN A 156 2.41 9.57 17.74
N ASN A 157 3.36 8.66 17.57
CA ASN A 157 4.40 8.75 16.55
C ASN A 157 3.88 8.86 15.11
N VAL A 158 2.74 8.24 14.78
CA VAL A 158 2.11 8.39 13.46
C VAL A 158 1.44 9.75 13.33
N LEU A 159 0.80 10.23 14.40
CA LEU A 159 0.23 11.58 14.46
C LEU A 159 1.31 12.66 14.31
N ASP A 160 2.46 12.47 14.95
CA ASP A 160 3.59 13.40 14.85
C ASP A 160 4.15 13.48 13.42
N ILE A 161 4.20 12.35 12.70
CA ILE A 161 4.54 12.30 11.28
C ILE A 161 3.49 13.07 10.47
N ALA A 162 2.20 12.78 10.67
CA ALA A 162 1.12 13.45 9.96
C ALA A 162 1.18 14.97 10.18
N LYS A 163 1.30 15.43 11.43
CA LYS A 163 1.39 16.85 11.77
C LYS A 163 2.56 17.57 11.07
N ARG A 164 3.67 16.88 10.84
CA ARG A 164 4.85 17.46 10.18
C ARG A 164 4.65 17.71 8.69
N TYR A 165 3.92 16.82 8.00
CA TYR A 165 3.85 16.83 6.53
C TYR A 165 2.47 17.17 5.97
N MET A 166 1.42 17.08 6.79
CA MET A 166 0.02 17.25 6.38
C MET A 166 -0.60 18.54 6.94
N ASN A 167 0.19 19.41 7.57
CA ASN A 167 -0.24 20.76 7.96
C ASN A 167 0.24 21.74 6.86
N PRO A 168 -0.66 22.24 6.00
CA PRO A 168 -0.30 23.13 4.89
C PRO A 168 0.27 24.47 5.35
#